data_AF-A0AAN7YJ67-F1
#
_entry.id   AF-A0AAN7YJ67-F1
#
_cell.length_a   1.000
_cell.length_b   1.000
_cell.length_c   1.000
_cell.angle_alpha   90.00
_cell.angle_beta   90.00
_cell.angle_gamma   90.00
#
_symmetry.space_group_name_H-M   'P 1'
#
loop_
_entity.id
_entity.type
_entity.pdbx_description
1 polymer ?
#
loop_
_entity_poly.entity_id
_entity_poly.type
_entity_poly.pdbx_seq_one_letter_code
_entity_poly.pdbx_strand_id
1 'polypeptide(L)'
;MSSSNVGNSSTYEAGDQRNAPDSEIQKEKDENRFHEGKEHSHKANDAKDERSIANKLEREGKREQEEEEESLESKQSKQDATLPARSHGNEPSKGAKIDQELRDEEEEMLKKKGAFGPKASN
;
A
#
# COMPACT_ATOMS: atom_id res chain seq x y z
N MET A 1 -8.10 19.62 48.13
CA MET A 1 -8.02 18.43 47.25
C MET A 1 -8.99 18.65 46.10
N SER A 2 -8.49 19.06 44.93
CA SER A 2 -9.32 19.39 43.77
C SER A 2 -9.59 18.11 42.97
N SER A 3 -10.84 17.63 42.97
CA SER A 3 -11.27 16.48 42.16
C SER A 3 -11.76 16.99 40.80
N SER A 4 -11.04 16.69 39.72
CA SER A 4 -11.49 16.99 38.36
C SER A 4 -12.71 16.14 37.97
N ASN A 5 -13.51 16.63 37.00
CA ASN A 5 -14.76 16.01 36.53
C ASN A 5 -14.57 14.66 35.79
N VAL A 6 -13.35 14.13 35.76
CA VAL A 6 -12.95 12.92 35.03
C VAL A 6 -12.51 11.79 35.97
N GLY A 7 -12.73 11.90 37.29
CA GLY A 7 -12.45 10.82 38.23
C GLY A 7 -10.98 10.72 38.66
N ASN A 8 -10.65 9.64 39.40
CA ASN A 8 -9.35 9.44 40.01
C ASN A 8 -8.28 9.14 38.95
N SER A 9 -7.16 9.87 38.92
CA SER A 9 -6.11 9.71 37.90
C SER A 9 -5.46 8.32 37.91
N SER A 10 -5.61 7.56 39.00
CA SER A 10 -5.11 6.19 39.12
C SER A 10 -5.89 5.15 38.31
N THR A 11 -7.07 5.48 37.77
CA THR A 11 -7.88 4.53 36.97
C THR A 11 -7.57 4.57 35.48
N TYR A 12 -6.79 5.55 35.02
CA TYR A 12 -6.39 5.65 33.62
C TYR A 12 -5.09 4.86 33.42
N GLU A 13 -5.21 3.74 32.71
CA GLU A 13 -4.08 2.92 32.28
C GLU A 13 -3.27 3.71 31.24
N ALA A 14 -2.30 4.48 31.73
CA ALA A 14 -1.51 5.43 30.94
C ALA A 14 -0.53 4.75 29.96
N GLY A 15 -0.70 3.46 29.67
CA GLY A 15 0.14 2.68 28.77
C GLY A 15 0.03 3.14 27.32
N ASP A 16 -1.19 3.39 26.83
CA ASP A 16 -1.45 3.82 25.44
C ASP A 16 -1.32 5.36 25.24
N GLN A 17 -1.17 6.13 26.33
CA GLN A 17 -1.03 7.59 26.27
C GLN A 17 0.41 8.09 26.40
N ARG A 18 1.37 7.19 26.66
CA ARG A 18 2.78 7.55 26.85
C ARG A 18 3.60 6.99 25.70
N ASN A 19 4.39 7.85 25.07
CA ASN A 19 5.43 7.40 24.15
C ASN A 19 6.44 6.57 24.95
N ALA A 20 6.80 5.40 24.43
CA ALA A 20 7.87 4.57 25.02
C ALA A 20 9.19 5.37 25.07
N PRO A 21 10.01 5.19 26.12
CA PRO A 21 11.31 5.85 26.18
C PRO A 21 12.23 5.31 25.08
N ASP A 22 13.10 6.18 24.54
CA ASP A 22 14.04 5.81 23.46
C ASP A 22 14.91 4.59 23.81
N SER A 23 15.18 4.36 25.10
CA SER A 23 15.94 3.21 25.59
C SER A 23 15.21 1.87 25.45
N GLU A 24 13.88 1.88 25.49
CA GLU A 24 13.04 0.69 25.29
C GLU A 24 12.88 0.40 23.79
N ILE A 25 12.68 1.45 22.98
CA ILE A 25 12.67 1.35 21.51
C ILE A 25 14.01 0.79 20.98
N GLN A 26 15.14 1.22 21.54
CA GLN A 26 16.45 0.69 21.16
C GLN A 26 16.63 -0.78 21.56
N LYS A 27 16.13 -1.19 22.74
CA LYS A 27 16.15 -2.60 23.15
C LYS A 27 15.30 -3.48 22.25
N GLU A 28 14.10 -3.04 21.90
CA GLU A 28 13.23 -3.77 20.96
C GLU A 28 13.89 -3.90 19.58
N LYS A 29 14.56 -2.85 19.11
CA LYS A 29 15.36 -2.93 17.87
C LYS A 29 16.49 -3.93 18.03
N ASP A 30 17.23 -3.88 19.14
CA ASP A 30 18.34 -4.80 19.42
C ASP A 30 17.91 -6.28 19.52
N GLU A 31 16.73 -6.54 20.07
CA GLU A 31 16.14 -7.88 20.14
C GLU A 31 15.69 -8.38 18.76
N ASN A 32 15.17 -7.47 17.91
CA ASN A 32 14.72 -7.79 16.57
C ASN A 32 15.81 -7.70 15.47
N ARG A 33 17.06 -7.36 15.81
CA ARG A 33 18.20 -7.26 14.87
C ARG A 33 18.39 -8.48 13.99
N PHE A 34 18.05 -9.67 14.49
CA PHE A 34 18.19 -10.93 13.74
C PHE A 34 17.13 -11.13 12.66
N HIS A 35 16.04 -10.37 12.72
CA HIS A 35 14.97 -10.34 11.72
C HIS A 35 15.15 -9.20 10.70
N GLU A 36 16.06 -8.27 10.97
CA GLU A 36 16.33 -7.13 10.10
C GLU A 36 17.32 -7.52 8.98
N GLY A 37 16.91 -7.33 7.73
CA GLY A 37 17.80 -7.52 6.58
C GLY A 37 18.89 -6.44 6.57
N LYS A 38 20.10 -6.79 6.12
CA LYS A 38 21.19 -5.80 6.01
C LYS A 38 20.81 -4.71 5.02
N GLU A 39 21.04 -3.46 5.42
CA GLU A 39 20.91 -2.28 4.56
C GLU A 39 21.55 -2.54 3.19
N HIS A 40 20.75 -2.36 2.13
CA HIS A 40 21.14 -2.51 0.73
C HIS A 40 21.35 -3.93 0.19
N SER A 41 20.89 -4.98 0.90
CA SER A 41 20.94 -6.37 0.41
C SER A 41 20.22 -6.63 -0.92
N HIS A 42 19.40 -5.68 -1.38
CA HIS A 42 18.62 -5.79 -2.62
C HIS A 42 19.08 -4.84 -3.74
N LYS A 43 20.22 -4.15 -3.61
CA LYS A 43 20.71 -3.25 -4.66
C LYS A 43 21.08 -4.04 -5.91
N ALA A 44 20.43 -3.71 -7.03
CA ALA A 44 20.71 -4.30 -8.34
C ALA A 44 22.17 -4.11 -8.79
N ASN A 45 22.74 -2.96 -8.41
CA ASN A 45 24.09 -2.51 -8.70
C ASN A 45 25.00 -2.54 -7.47
N ASP A 46 24.88 -3.56 -6.61
CA ASP A 46 25.82 -3.74 -5.50
C ASP A 46 27.26 -3.88 -6.04
N ALA A 47 28.18 -3.12 -5.45
CA ALA A 47 29.60 -3.19 -5.78
C ALA A 47 30.22 -4.53 -5.33
N LYS A 48 29.61 -5.20 -4.34
CA LYS A 48 30.02 -6.53 -3.85
C LYS A 48 29.39 -7.69 -4.62
N ASP A 49 28.53 -7.40 -5.59
CA ASP A 49 27.95 -8.40 -6.45
C ASP A 49 28.95 -8.86 -7.50
N GLU A 50 29.22 -10.17 -7.50
CA GLU A 50 30.19 -10.86 -8.36
C GLU A 50 29.72 -11.00 -9.82
N ARG A 51 28.49 -10.60 -10.16
CA ARG A 51 28.02 -10.55 -11.54
C ARG A 51 28.85 -9.56 -12.36
N SER A 52 29.18 -9.93 -13.60
CA SER A 52 29.88 -9.05 -14.54
C SER A 52 29.06 -7.81 -14.88
N ILE A 53 29.72 -6.71 -15.26
CA ILE A 53 29.06 -5.43 -15.62
C ILE A 53 28.04 -5.65 -16.76
N ALA A 54 28.38 -6.47 -17.75
CA ALA A 54 27.48 -6.81 -18.85
C ALA A 54 26.20 -7.50 -18.36
N ASN A 55 26.32 -8.46 -17.45
CA ASN A 55 25.18 -9.20 -16.89
C ASN A 55 24.31 -8.32 -15.97
N LYS A 56 24.91 -7.35 -15.28
CA LYS A 56 24.18 -6.36 -14.48
C LYS A 56 23.32 -5.48 -15.38
N LEU A 57 23.91 -4.90 -16.43
CA LEU A 57 23.21 -4.06 -17.40
C LEU A 57 22.11 -4.81 -18.15
N GLU A 58 22.35 -6.06 -18.55
CA GLU A 58 21.34 -6.87 -19.22
C GLU A 58 20.11 -7.13 -18.32
N ARG A 59 20.34 -7.40 -17.03
CA ARG A 59 19.24 -7.59 -16.06
C ARG A 59 18.48 -6.29 -15.81
N GLU A 60 19.16 -5.15 -15.71
CA GLU A 60 18.47 -3.86 -15.53
C GLU A 60 17.64 -3.50 -16.76
N GLY A 61 18.16 -3.71 -17.98
CA GLY A 61 17.38 -3.51 -19.20
C GLY A 61 16.15 -4.42 -19.30
N LYS A 62 16.24 -5.67 -18.81
CA LYS A 62 15.07 -6.56 -18.72
C LYS A 62 14.06 -6.05 -17.68
N ARG A 63 14.51 -5.59 -16.52
CA ARG A 63 13.64 -5.02 -15.47
C ARG A 63 12.86 -3.79 -15.90
N GLU A 64 13.44 -2.95 -16.76
CA GLU A 64 12.70 -1.80 -17.31
C GLU A 64 11.56 -2.22 -18.23
N GLN A 65 11.65 -3.41 -18.84
CA GLN A 65 10.65 -3.96 -19.75
C GLN A 65 9.70 -4.96 -19.08
N GLU A 66 10.08 -5.49 -17.93
CA GLU A 66 9.23 -6.32 -17.08
C GLU A 66 8.18 -5.41 -16.41
N GLU A 67 6.91 -5.63 -16.73
CA GLU A 67 5.83 -5.09 -15.92
C GLU A 67 6.00 -5.63 -14.49
N GLU A 68 5.92 -4.75 -13.48
CA GLU A 68 5.94 -5.20 -12.08
C GLU A 68 4.89 -6.29 -11.93
N GLU A 69 5.28 -7.43 -11.34
CA GLU A 69 4.38 -8.56 -11.13
C GLU A 69 3.26 -8.12 -10.19
N GLU A 70 2.16 -7.65 -10.78
CA GLU A 70 1.02 -7.20 -10.01
C GLU A 70 0.35 -8.39 -9.36
N SER A 71 0.17 -8.28 -8.05
CA SER A 71 -0.59 -9.25 -7.27
C SER A 71 -2.00 -9.41 -7.84
N LEU A 72 -2.60 -10.58 -7.63
CA LEU A 72 -3.98 -10.82 -8.06
C LEU A 72 -4.95 -9.80 -7.45
N GLU A 73 -4.71 -9.36 -6.22
CA GLU A 73 -5.51 -8.34 -5.54
C GLU A 73 -5.36 -6.95 -6.20
N SER A 74 -4.15 -6.59 -6.61
CA SER A 74 -3.89 -5.34 -7.34
C SER A 74 -4.64 -5.33 -8.68
N LYS A 75 -4.61 -6.47 -9.40
CA LYS A 75 -5.36 -6.65 -10.66
C LYS A 75 -6.86 -6.55 -10.44
N GLN A 76 -7.39 -7.17 -9.38
CA GLN A 76 -8.81 -7.09 -9.02
C GLN A 76 -9.23 -5.64 -8.67
N SER A 77 -8.43 -4.94 -7.87
CA SER A 77 -8.72 -3.55 -7.44
C SER A 77 -8.78 -2.56 -8.60
N LYS A 78 -7.92 -2.78 -9.62
CA LYS A 78 -7.92 -1.98 -10.85
C LYS A 78 -9.19 -2.16 -11.67
N GLN A 79 -9.76 -3.38 -11.68
CA GLN A 79 -11.01 -3.66 -12.36
C GLN A 79 -12.20 -3.08 -11.60
N ASP A 80 -12.33 -3.43 -10.32
CA ASP A 80 -13.40 -2.93 -9.46
C ASP A 80 -12.88 -2.82 -8.02
N ALA A 81 -13.08 -1.66 -7.42
CA ALA A 81 -12.59 -1.34 -6.07
C ALA A 81 -13.16 -2.29 -4.99
N THR A 82 -14.32 -2.88 -5.24
CA THR A 82 -15.04 -3.75 -4.30
C THR A 82 -14.67 -5.22 -4.42
N LEU A 83 -14.01 -5.64 -5.51
CA LEU A 83 -13.70 -7.04 -5.77
C LEU A 83 -12.77 -7.70 -4.76
N PRO A 84 -11.69 -7.07 -4.28
CA PRO A 84 -10.81 -7.69 -3.28
C PRO A 84 -11.56 -8.02 -1.98
N ALA A 85 -12.44 -7.12 -1.53
CA ALA A 85 -13.23 -7.38 -0.32
C ALA A 85 -14.24 -8.52 -0.54
N ARG A 86 -14.92 -8.52 -1.69
CA ARG A 86 -15.90 -9.56 -2.06
C ARG A 86 -15.25 -10.92 -2.27
N SER A 87 -14.06 -10.99 -2.87
CA SER A 87 -13.33 -12.24 -3.10
C SER A 87 -12.92 -12.90 -1.79
N HIS A 88 -12.64 -12.09 -0.76
CA HIS A 88 -12.40 -12.55 0.61
C HIS A 88 -13.68 -12.77 1.45
N GLY A 89 -14.87 -12.59 0.86
CA GLY A 89 -16.16 -12.78 1.55
C GLY A 89 -16.53 -11.67 2.54
N ASN A 90 -15.83 -10.54 2.50
CA ASN A 90 -16.04 -9.39 3.37
C ASN A 90 -16.93 -8.34 2.69
N GLU A 91 -17.57 -7.48 3.50
CA GLU A 91 -18.25 -6.31 2.98
C GLU A 91 -17.21 -5.26 2.53
N PRO A 92 -17.34 -4.68 1.31
CA PRO A 92 -16.44 -3.62 0.86
C PRO A 92 -16.57 -2.37 1.74
N SER A 93 -15.44 -1.69 1.94
CA SER A 93 -15.39 -0.47 2.72
C SER A 93 -16.23 0.64 2.09
N LYS A 94 -16.63 1.64 2.90
CA LYS A 94 -17.36 2.80 2.39
C LYS A 94 -16.60 3.53 1.28
N GLY A 95 -15.27 3.63 1.39
CA GLY A 95 -14.41 4.23 0.37
C GLY A 95 -14.44 3.43 -0.94
N ALA A 96 -14.25 2.11 -0.87
CA ALA A 96 -14.28 1.25 -2.05
C ALA A 96 -15.62 1.29 -2.80
N LYS A 97 -16.74 1.43 -2.07
CA LYS A 97 -18.07 1.62 -2.68
C LYS A 97 -18.16 2.95 -3.45
N ILE A 98 -17.71 4.05 -2.83
CA ILE A 98 -17.71 5.39 -3.45
C ILE A 98 -16.80 5.41 -4.68
N ASP A 99 -15.61 4.81 -4.58
CA ASP A 99 -14.66 4.74 -5.69
C ASP A 99 -15.21 3.95 -6.88
N GLN A 100 -16.07 2.97 -6.64
CA GLN A 100 -16.75 2.21 -7.70
C GLN A 100 -17.91 3.02 -8.29
N GLU A 101 -18.74 3.65 -7.45
CA GLU A 101 -19.84 4.53 -7.90
C GLU A 101 -19.32 5.66 -8.80
N LEU A 102 -18.23 6.32 -8.41
CA LEU A 102 -17.60 7.38 -9.22
C LEU A 102 -17.13 6.87 -10.58
N ARG A 103 -16.50 5.69 -10.63
CA ARG A 103 -16.08 5.06 -11.89
C ARG A 103 -17.26 4.78 -12.80
N ASP A 104 -18.33 4.20 -12.25
CA ASP A 104 -19.54 3.86 -13.01
C ASP A 104 -20.21 5.14 -13.56
N GLU A 105 -20.31 6.20 -12.75
CA GLU A 105 -20.84 7.51 -13.17
C GLU A 105 -19.98 8.16 -14.27
N GLU A 106 -18.65 8.15 -14.13
CA GLU A 106 -17.72 8.67 -15.13
C GLU A 106 -17.81 7.92 -16.46
N GLU A 107 -17.91 6.58 -16.42
CA GLU A 107 -18.12 5.76 -17.60
C GLU A 107 -19.44 6.09 -18.30
N GLU A 108 -20.52 6.26 -17.54
CA GLU A 108 -21.81 6.67 -18.09
C GLU A 108 -21.74 8.05 -18.75
N MET A 109 -21.07 9.00 -18.11
CA MET A 109 -20.87 10.34 -18.68
C MET A 109 -20.02 10.28 -19.96
N LEU A 110 -18.96 9.47 -19.98
CA LEU A 110 -18.14 9.24 -21.17
C LEU A 110 -18.96 8.61 -22.31
N LYS A 111 -19.81 7.64 -22.01
CA LYS A 111 -20.75 7.03 -22.98
C LYS A 111 -21.72 8.07 -23.54
N LYS A 112 -22.32 8.90 -22.68
CA LYS A 112 -23.24 10.00 -23.07
C LYS A 112 -22.52 11.06 -23.93
N LYS A 113 -21.28 11.41 -23.58
CA LYS A 113 -20.46 12.38 -24.33
C LYS A 113 -19.96 11.83 -25.66
N GLY A 114 -19.55 10.56 -25.72
CA GLY A 114 -19.14 9.88 -26.95
C GLY A 114 -20.29 9.71 -27.95
N ALA A 115 -21.53 9.63 -27.46
CA ALA A 115 -22.73 9.60 -28.29
C ALA A 115 -23.08 10.95 -28.95
N PHE A 116 -22.45 12.06 -28.55
CA PHE A 116 -22.76 13.42 -29.02
C PHE A 116 -21.89 13.89 -30.22
N GLY A 117 -20.91 13.10 -30.67
CA GLY A 117 -20.10 13.42 -31.86
C GLY A 117 -20.70 12.91 -33.18
N PRO A 118 -20.34 13.49 -34.35
CA PRO A 118 -20.78 12.95 -35.64
C PRO A 118 -20.29 11.51 -35.77
N LYS A 119 -21.24 10.58 -35.92
CA LYS A 119 -20.90 9.19 -36.24
C LYS A 119 -20.20 9.22 -37.60
N ALA A 120 -18.91 8.90 -37.65
CA ALA A 120 -18.23 8.68 -38.90
C ALA A 120 -18.97 7.55 -39.62
N SER A 121 -19.74 7.91 -40.64
CA SER A 121 -20.32 6.95 -41.59
C SER A 121 -19.15 6.38 -42.39
N ASN A 122 -18.98 5.06 -42.34
CA ASN A 122 -18.14 4.32 -43.28
C ASN A 122 -18.58 4.58 -44.73
#